data_AF-A0A0Q7T4A0-F1
#
_entry.id   AF-A0A0Q7T4A0-F1
#
_cell.length_a   1.000
_cell.length_b   1.000
_cell.length_c   1.000
_cell.angle_alpha   90.00
_cell.angle_beta   90.00
_cell.angle_gamma   90.00
#
_symmetry.space_group_name_H-M   'P 1'
#
loop_
_entity.id
_entity.type
_entity.pdbx_description
1 polymer ?
#
loop_
_entity_poly.entity_id
_entity_poly.type
_entity_poly.pdbx_seq_one_letter_code
_entity_poly.pdbx_strand_id
1 'polypeptide(L)'
;MRRTVLRLLLLALLTPSMANAGEDGWAAWRAGLARTCPSHHVDWIADGSYDALLGAFNSTLDARTQAQVAAIADYDHRCAQETAGFSCEMGVHLDAFQRAGLLDRFVRFGCRTVRCEEQSLCSRFPT
;
A
#
# COMPACT_ATOMS: atom_id res chain seq x y z
N MET A 1 32.68 53.86 -0.81
CA MET A 1 32.65 52.49 -1.37
C MET A 1 32.99 51.48 -0.28
N ARG A 2 32.02 50.67 0.18
CA ARG A 2 32.26 49.44 0.96
C ARG A 2 31.02 48.55 0.80
N ARG A 3 31.12 47.53 -0.06
CA ARG A 3 30.10 46.48 -0.21
C ARG A 3 30.61 45.27 0.56
N THR A 4 29.99 44.98 1.69
CA THR A 4 30.20 43.75 2.45
C THR A 4 29.54 42.62 1.67
N VAL A 5 30.35 41.77 1.02
CA VAL A 5 29.87 40.64 0.24
C VAL A 5 29.44 39.53 1.20
N LEU A 6 28.14 39.27 1.15
CA LEU A 6 27.39 38.21 1.83
C LEU A 6 28.01 36.83 1.57
N ARG A 7 28.75 36.28 2.55
CA ARG A 7 29.11 34.86 2.61
C ARG A 7 28.01 34.10 3.34
N LEU A 8 26.96 33.72 2.63
CA LEU A 8 26.03 32.67 3.04
C LEU A 8 26.05 31.60 1.94
N LEU A 9 27.12 30.81 1.94
CA LEU A 9 27.32 29.70 1.02
C LEU A 9 26.79 28.41 1.67
N LEU A 10 25.69 27.94 1.10
CA LEU A 10 25.31 26.54 0.90
C LEU A 10 25.49 25.57 2.08
N LEU A 11 24.47 25.51 2.94
CA LEU A 11 24.11 24.31 3.72
C LEU A 11 22.74 23.74 3.27
N ALA A 12 22.33 24.06 2.04
CA ALA A 12 21.07 23.59 1.50
C ALA A 12 21.19 22.12 1.05
N LEU A 13 20.38 21.29 1.70
CA LEU A 13 19.72 20.12 1.12
C LEU A 13 20.58 18.85 0.97
N LEU A 14 21.06 18.33 2.10
CA LEU A 14 21.14 16.89 2.30
C LEU A 14 19.96 16.46 3.18
N THR A 15 18.74 16.69 2.69
CA THR A 15 17.59 15.95 3.23
C THR A 15 17.73 14.53 2.72
N PRO A 16 17.91 13.51 3.57
CA PRO A 16 17.76 12.15 3.13
C PRO A 16 16.35 12.05 2.53
N SER A 17 16.28 11.74 1.24
CA SER A 17 15.02 11.36 0.63
C SER A 17 14.58 10.10 1.34
N MET A 18 13.66 10.24 2.29
CA MET A 18 12.83 9.14 2.75
C MET A 18 12.03 8.70 1.52
N ALA A 19 12.62 7.82 0.71
CA ALA A 19 11.88 7.15 -0.34
C ALA A 19 10.71 6.44 0.35
N ASN A 20 9.50 6.94 0.09
CA ASN A 20 8.26 6.42 0.66
C ASN A 20 8.11 4.97 0.22
N ALA A 21 8.49 4.01 1.05
CA ALA A 21 8.28 2.59 0.78
C ALA A 21 6.81 2.23 0.47
N GLY A 22 5.86 3.13 0.79
CA GLY A 22 4.45 3.02 0.40
C GLY A 22 4.15 3.39 -1.06
N GLU A 23 4.82 4.38 -1.67
CA GLU A 23 4.45 4.88 -3.00
C GLU A 23 4.64 3.82 -4.11
N ASP A 24 5.68 2.98 -3.99
CA ASP A 24 5.98 1.92 -4.96
C ASP A 24 4.93 0.80 -4.94
N GLY A 25 4.52 0.36 -3.75
CA GLY A 25 3.52 -0.71 -3.58
C GLY A 25 2.15 -0.30 -4.14
N TRP A 26 1.73 0.94 -3.90
CA TRP A 26 0.50 1.52 -4.43
C TRP A 26 0.49 1.60 -5.96
N ALA A 27 1.61 2.02 -6.56
CA ALA A 27 1.74 2.08 -8.02
C ALA A 27 1.69 0.67 -8.63
N ALA A 28 2.41 -0.29 -8.05
CA ALA A 28 2.45 -1.66 -8.52
C ALA A 28 1.09 -2.37 -8.39
N TRP A 29 0.37 -2.14 -7.29
CA TRP A 29 -1.01 -2.61 -7.09
C TRP A 29 -1.95 -2.11 -8.19
N ARG A 30 -2.01 -0.79 -8.40
CA ARG A 30 -2.88 -0.18 -9.41
C ARG A 30 -2.55 -0.66 -10.83
N ALA A 31 -1.26 -0.75 -11.15
CA ALA A 31 -0.82 -1.29 -12.44
C ALA A 31 -1.22 -2.78 -12.60
N GLY A 32 -1.13 -3.57 -11.52
CA GLY A 32 -1.58 -4.96 -11.49
C GLY A 32 -3.08 -5.08 -11.76
N LEU A 33 -3.91 -4.30 -11.07
CA LEU A 33 -5.35 -4.28 -11.25
C LEU A 33 -5.76 -3.83 -12.66
N ALA A 34 -5.19 -2.73 -13.15
CA ALA A 34 -5.47 -2.21 -14.49
C ALA A 34 -5.16 -3.23 -15.60
N ARG A 35 -4.15 -4.09 -15.41
CA ARG A 35 -3.84 -5.18 -16.36
C ARG A 35 -4.75 -6.39 -16.20
N THR A 36 -5.15 -6.72 -14.98
CA THR A 36 -5.78 -8.01 -14.67
C THR A 36 -7.31 -7.94 -14.72
N CYS A 37 -7.90 -6.85 -14.22
CA CYS A 37 -9.36 -6.68 -14.14
C CYS A 37 -9.78 -5.20 -14.21
N PRO A 38 -9.50 -4.47 -15.31
CA PRO A 38 -9.72 -3.03 -15.40
C PRO A 38 -11.18 -2.60 -15.21
N SER A 39 -12.15 -3.48 -15.50
CA SER A 39 -13.59 -3.21 -15.33
C SER A 39 -14.14 -3.57 -13.96
N HIS A 40 -13.33 -4.12 -13.05
CA HIS A 40 -13.77 -4.51 -11.72
C HIS A 40 -13.60 -3.42 -10.68
N HIS A 41 -12.83 -2.37 -10.98
CA HIS A 41 -12.60 -1.22 -10.09
C HIS A 41 -12.22 -1.61 -8.65
N VAL A 42 -11.39 -2.65 -8.50
CA VAL A 42 -10.94 -3.15 -7.20
C VAL A 42 -10.15 -2.08 -6.43
N ASP A 43 -9.59 -1.10 -7.12
CA ASP A 43 -8.91 0.06 -6.53
C ASP A 43 -9.87 1.04 -5.81
N TRP A 44 -11.19 0.85 -5.94
CA TRP A 44 -12.20 1.66 -5.25
C TRP A 44 -12.57 1.13 -3.86
N ILE A 45 -12.02 -0.02 -3.45
CA ILE A 45 -12.20 -0.50 -2.08
C ILE A 45 -11.61 0.51 -1.08
N ALA A 46 -12.36 0.75 -0.01
CA ALA A 46 -11.94 1.61 1.09
C ALA A 46 -12.31 0.99 2.44
N ASP A 47 -11.60 1.43 3.48
CA ASP A 47 -11.84 1.10 4.88
C ASP A 47 -12.07 -0.40 5.10
N GLY A 48 -13.15 -0.78 5.79
CA GLY A 48 -13.42 -2.18 6.15
C GLY A 48 -13.57 -3.15 4.96
N SER A 49 -13.80 -2.66 3.73
CA SER A 49 -13.76 -3.54 2.55
C SER A 49 -12.34 -3.99 2.23
N TYR A 50 -11.35 -3.13 2.45
CA TYR A 50 -9.95 -3.52 2.31
C TYR A 50 -9.54 -4.50 3.41
N ASP A 51 -9.93 -4.25 4.67
CA ASP A 51 -9.59 -5.15 5.79
C ASP A 51 -10.14 -6.56 5.56
N ALA A 52 -11.36 -6.64 5.00
CA ALA A 52 -11.96 -7.90 4.61
C ALA A 52 -11.22 -8.56 3.42
N LEU A 53 -10.78 -7.82 2.41
CA LEU A 53 -9.93 -8.35 1.32
C LEU A 53 -8.60 -8.88 1.86
N LEU A 54 -7.96 -8.11 2.73
CA LEU A 54 -6.68 -8.41 3.34
C LEU A 54 -6.78 -9.65 4.22
N GLY A 55 -7.78 -9.70 5.11
CA GLY A 55 -8.06 -10.85 5.96
C GLY A 55 -8.37 -12.11 5.15
N ALA A 56 -9.23 -12.00 4.13
CA ALA A 56 -9.56 -13.11 3.25
C ALA A 56 -8.31 -13.63 2.50
N PHE A 57 -7.47 -12.73 1.97
CA PHE A 57 -6.23 -13.14 1.32
C PHE A 57 -5.25 -13.81 2.29
N ASN A 58 -5.02 -13.21 3.46
CA ASN A 58 -4.12 -13.72 4.48
C ASN A 58 -4.55 -15.12 4.95
N SER A 59 -5.85 -15.40 5.03
CA SER A 59 -6.38 -16.74 5.36
C SER A 59 -5.99 -17.83 4.35
N THR A 60 -5.61 -17.44 3.12
CA THR A 60 -5.12 -18.37 2.07
C THR A 60 -3.61 -18.65 2.16
N LEU A 61 -2.90 -17.98 3.07
CA LEU A 61 -1.46 -18.12 3.27
C LEU A 61 -1.19 -19.11 4.40
N ASP A 62 -0.07 -19.83 4.34
CA ASP A 62 0.38 -20.64 5.48
C ASP A 62 0.86 -19.74 6.64
N ALA A 63 0.88 -20.29 7.85
CA ALA A 63 1.21 -19.54 9.07
C ALA A 63 2.60 -18.88 9.02
N ARG A 64 3.57 -19.52 8.35
CA ARG A 64 4.93 -18.97 8.20
C ARG A 64 4.92 -17.72 7.32
N THR A 65 4.19 -17.77 6.21
CA THR A 65 4.05 -16.67 5.27
C THR A 65 3.26 -15.53 5.90
N GLN A 66 2.19 -15.83 6.66
CA GLN A 66 1.46 -14.82 7.42
C GLN A 66 2.38 -14.08 8.40
N ALA A 67 3.17 -14.81 9.19
CA ALA A 67 4.12 -14.22 10.13
C ALA A 67 5.20 -13.37 9.42
N GLN A 68 5.69 -13.82 8.26
CA GLN A 68 6.63 -13.06 7.45
C GLN A 68 6.02 -11.75 6.95
N VAL A 69 4.80 -11.80 6.40
CA VAL A 69 4.10 -10.58 5.93
C VAL A 69 3.89 -9.62 7.09
N ALA A 70 3.41 -10.09 8.24
CA ALA A 70 3.18 -9.26 9.42
C ALA A 70 4.47 -8.58 9.90
N ALA A 71 5.59 -9.31 9.92
CA ALA A 71 6.89 -8.76 10.29
C ALA A 71 7.44 -7.74 9.29
N ILE A 72 7.10 -7.84 8.00
CA ILE A 72 7.51 -6.85 6.99
C ILE A 72 6.60 -5.61 7.05
N ALA A 73 5.29 -5.83 7.19
CA ALA A 73 4.30 -4.77 7.29
C ALA A 73 4.50 -3.93 8.56
N ASP A 74 4.84 -4.59 9.68
CA ASP A 74 5.19 -3.95 10.96
C ASP A 74 4.29 -2.76 11.30
N TYR A 75 2.97 -2.99 11.17
CA TYR A 75 1.95 -1.93 11.15
C TYR A 75 2.02 -1.05 12.40
N ASP A 76 2.09 -1.66 13.58
CA ASP A 76 2.11 -0.96 14.87
C ASP A 76 3.27 0.03 14.99
N HIS A 77 4.39 -0.25 14.31
CA HIS A 77 5.55 0.64 14.30
C HIS A 77 5.53 1.61 13.11
N ARG A 78 5.29 1.09 11.90
CA ARG A 78 5.40 1.87 10.65
C ARG A 78 4.24 2.85 10.47
N CYS A 79 3.08 2.59 11.07
CA CYS A 79 1.92 3.46 11.04
C CYS A 79 1.66 4.18 12.37
N ALA A 80 2.59 4.10 13.34
CA ALA A 80 2.39 4.61 14.71
C ALA A 80 2.05 6.11 14.82
N GLN A 81 2.49 6.90 13.84
CA GLN A 81 2.32 8.37 13.83
C GLN A 81 1.34 8.84 12.76
N GLU A 82 0.71 7.91 12.04
CA GLU A 82 -0.16 8.25 10.91
C GLU A 82 -1.58 8.57 11.37
N THR A 83 -2.09 9.70 10.90
CA THR A 83 -3.48 10.12 11.13
C THR A 83 -4.44 9.58 10.08
N ALA A 84 -3.91 9.23 8.89
CA ALA A 84 -4.65 8.56 7.82
C ALA A 84 -4.43 7.04 7.91
N GLY A 85 -5.07 6.41 8.90
CA GLY A 85 -4.86 4.99 9.25
C GLY A 85 -5.00 4.03 8.05
N PHE A 86 -6.05 4.20 7.24
CA PHE A 86 -6.30 3.38 6.05
C PHE A 86 -5.16 3.45 5.02
N SER A 87 -4.71 4.66 4.66
CA SER A 87 -3.68 4.84 3.64
C SER A 87 -2.34 4.24 4.06
N CYS A 88 -1.99 4.36 5.35
CA CYS A 88 -0.78 3.73 5.87
C CYS A 88 -0.92 2.21 5.91
N GLU A 89 -2.02 1.69 6.46
CA GLU A 89 -2.27 0.26 6.56
C GLU A 89 -2.16 -0.44 5.22
N MET A 90 -2.86 0.10 4.21
CA MET A 90 -2.81 -0.47 2.88
C MET A 90 -1.41 -0.33 2.27
N GLY A 91 -0.76 0.81 2.44
CA GLY A 91 0.60 1.03 1.95
C GLY A 91 1.61 0.02 2.50
N VAL A 92 1.64 -0.21 3.81
CA VAL A 92 2.60 -1.14 4.44
C VAL A 92 2.33 -2.59 4.07
N HIS A 93 1.06 -2.99 3.88
CA HIS A 93 0.73 -4.33 3.42
C HIS A 93 1.04 -4.54 1.94
N LEU A 94 0.82 -3.55 1.08
CA LEU A 94 1.22 -3.63 -0.33
C LEU A 94 2.73 -3.75 -0.48
N ASP A 95 3.50 -2.97 0.28
CA ASP A 95 4.96 -3.11 0.37
C ASP A 95 5.36 -4.52 0.86
N ALA A 96 4.72 -5.00 1.92
CA ALA A 96 4.99 -6.34 2.45
C ALA A 96 4.71 -7.44 1.42
N PHE A 97 3.60 -7.37 0.71
CA PHE A 97 3.29 -8.31 -0.36
C PHE A 97 4.27 -8.20 -1.52
N GLN A 98 4.72 -7.00 -1.88
CA GLN A 98 5.73 -6.83 -2.91
C GLN A 98 7.05 -7.48 -2.50
N ARG A 99 7.55 -7.19 -1.29
CA ARG A 99 8.80 -7.73 -0.75
C ARG A 99 8.75 -9.24 -0.52
N ALA A 100 7.57 -9.79 -0.21
CA ALA A 100 7.35 -11.23 -0.08
C ALA A 100 7.09 -11.94 -1.43
N GLY A 101 7.04 -11.22 -2.56
CA GLY A 101 6.72 -11.81 -3.86
C GLY A 101 5.26 -12.25 -4.01
N LEU A 102 4.36 -11.72 -3.19
CA LEU A 102 2.94 -12.06 -3.10
C LEU A 102 2.02 -11.06 -3.81
N LEU A 103 2.52 -9.87 -4.19
CA LEU A 103 1.68 -8.78 -4.71
C LEU A 103 0.83 -9.21 -5.92
N ASP A 104 1.42 -9.93 -6.87
CA ASP A 104 0.72 -10.42 -8.06
C ASP A 104 -0.37 -11.47 -7.72
N ARG A 105 -0.14 -12.29 -6.69
CA ARG A 105 -1.14 -13.22 -6.15
C ARG A 105 -2.28 -12.45 -5.47
N PHE A 106 -1.96 -11.38 -4.74
CA PHE A 106 -2.94 -10.51 -4.09
C PHE A 106 -3.81 -9.78 -5.12
N VAL A 107 -3.22 -9.22 -6.18
CA VAL A 107 -3.93 -8.60 -7.33
C VAL A 107 -4.93 -9.57 -7.94
N ARG A 108 -4.48 -10.79 -8.29
CA ARG A 108 -5.38 -11.81 -8.84
C ARG A 108 -6.46 -12.25 -7.86
N PHE A 109 -6.17 -12.27 -6.57
CA PHE A 109 -7.17 -12.58 -5.54
C PHE A 109 -8.26 -11.51 -5.54
N GLY A 110 -7.89 -10.24 -5.40
CA GLY A 110 -8.83 -9.12 -5.45
C GLY A 110 -9.68 -9.09 -6.72
N CYS A 111 -9.06 -9.30 -7.89
CA CYS A 111 -9.80 -9.38 -9.15
C CYS A 111 -10.84 -10.51 -9.23
N ARG A 112 -10.65 -11.62 -8.50
CA ARG A 112 -11.62 -12.72 -8.46
C ARG A 112 -12.73 -12.49 -7.45
N THR A 113 -12.45 -11.77 -6.37
CA THR A 113 -13.36 -11.68 -5.21
C THR A 113 -14.08 -10.36 -5.11
N VAL A 114 -13.60 -9.32 -5.79
CA VAL A 114 -14.14 -7.98 -5.71
C VAL A 114 -14.51 -7.49 -7.10
N ARG A 115 -15.69 -6.89 -7.18
CA ARG A 115 -16.12 -6.00 -8.25
C ARG A 115 -16.87 -4.83 -7.63
N CYS A 116 -16.45 -3.62 -7.96
CA CYS A 116 -17.12 -2.39 -7.58
C CYS A 116 -17.82 -1.82 -8.81
N GLU A 117 -19.14 -1.69 -8.74
CA GLU A 117 -19.93 -1.03 -9.79
C GLU A 117 -20.01 0.48 -9.53
N GLU A 118 -20.00 0.86 -8.26
CA GLU A 118 -19.86 2.23 -7.75
C GLU A 118 -18.92 2.21 -6.52
N GLN A 119 -18.32 3.34 -6.14
CA GLN A 119 -17.39 3.39 -4.99
C GLN A 119 -18.03 2.92 -3.68
N SER A 120 -19.33 3.16 -3.50
CA SER A 120 -20.12 2.70 -2.35
C SER A 120 -20.66 1.26 -2.51
N LEU A 121 -20.54 0.68 -3.71
CA LEU A 121 -21.12 -0.61 -4.09
C LEU A 121 -20.03 -1.55 -4.60
N CYS A 122 -19.08 -1.85 -3.72
CA CYS A 122 -18.21 -3.01 -3.88
C CYS A 122 -18.95 -4.27 -3.41
N SER A 123 -19.04 -5.27 -4.28
CA SER A 123 -19.57 -6.59 -3.91
C SER A 123 -18.86 -7.11 -2.65
N ARG A 124 -19.64 -7.57 -1.67
CA ARG A 124 -19.10 -8.22 -0.48
C ARG A 124 -18.41 -9.52 -0.91
N PHE A 125 -17.26 -9.80 -0.30
CA PHE A 125 -16.47 -11.02 -0.50
C PHE A 125 -17.38 -12.25 -0.50
N PRO A 126 -17.18 -13.22 -1.41
CA PRO A 126 -17.88 -14.49 -1.29
C PRO A 126 -17.58 -15.09 0.09
N THR A 127 -18.64 -15.33 0.86
CA THR A 127 -18.61 -16.08 2.12
C THR A 127 -18.18 -17.52 1.90
#